data_AF-A0A2N1SM88-F1
#
_entry.id   AF-A0A2N1SM88-F1
#
_cell.length_a   1.000
_cell.length_b   1.000
_cell.length_c   1.000
_cell.angle_alpha   90.00
_cell.angle_beta   90.00
_cell.angle_gamma   90.00
#
_symmetry.space_group_name_H-M   'P 1'
#
loop_
_entity.id
_entity.type
_entity.pdbx_description
1 polymer ?
#
loop_
_entity_poly.entity_id
_entity_poly.type
_entity_poly.pdbx_seq_one_letter_code
_entity_poly.pdbx_strand_id
1 'polypeptide(L)'
;MAWAEDRDFFTPSLQKIGALAFDAGSPRFYPEWYAEKRIEFVVSRILANPAMIGVFLQENQSALSSEQAELLSHLVDNPAKWVYGMVAMEESFPMTEISVEDFTDTPFVVRHKLVDEQEYLLLPYRIALVLHNGEEYQTIGYHHAFSAVYSDDIRFFFGGLDAGAPLDMTSMTETINRRFTDFLLLDSIAFHNESMIEDEYIDIYWDEYPIGDGFDSKQIPGKWRHSRSGNFHCMVFDSPDKRMRSLPVPSELQRFANESGNGWQFPEFAIAALYIDSERRRIALLASTQSAWISLMHLVAATVPAVEPEEILDPQNSVSLPVFAVSAQIRDFACPWRAWQQKFTPMAKDLFNELEHVAKSRAVLNEYLDAQELSLRFDLDSRCKRMDVNAALVVELANVIENMSRRAEIPDGMFDITTIEGDFELSGLVPLASREYEFLSLPLEESELFAIDAMAAFPVFEILTNGSQHIGVADLLESLEDLFYAFFDEIDTIPLVMMNYLFLLLLHSGHQWTPVRTFAIELLRLLFPYLKEIGDDDADVFATRFSEFVYRKLRTHAVVEVRARPSADQKFWGTYDIRPTQFFLTLVQKL
;
A
#
# COMPACT_ATOMS: atom_id res chain seq x y z
N MET A 1 39.11 16.15 -6.24
CA MET A 1 38.66 17.12 -5.22
C MET A 1 39.49 18.40 -5.22
N ALA A 2 40.78 18.37 -4.89
CA ALA A 2 41.63 19.59 -4.86
C ALA A 2 41.52 20.46 -6.13
N TRP A 3 41.59 19.85 -7.32
CA TRP A 3 41.42 20.57 -8.59
C TRP A 3 40.09 21.35 -8.73
N ALA A 4 39.01 20.83 -8.15
CA ALA A 4 37.69 21.48 -8.22
C ALA A 4 37.52 22.55 -7.14
N GLU A 5 38.17 22.41 -5.98
CA GLU A 5 38.12 23.39 -4.88
C GLU A 5 38.81 24.71 -5.26
N ASP A 6 39.80 24.66 -6.16
CA ASP A 6 40.49 25.84 -6.70
C ASP A 6 39.68 26.59 -7.77
N ARG A 7 38.42 26.18 -8.05
CA ARG A 7 37.58 26.75 -9.10
C ARG A 7 36.28 27.33 -8.54
N ASP A 8 36.11 28.64 -8.71
CA ASP A 8 34.94 29.42 -8.25
C ASP A 8 33.58 28.84 -8.67
N PHE A 9 33.53 28.13 -9.81
CA PHE A 9 32.31 27.51 -10.31
C PHE A 9 31.79 26.35 -9.42
N PHE A 10 32.68 25.59 -8.77
CA PHE A 10 32.30 24.43 -7.96
C PHE A 10 32.07 24.78 -6.49
N THR A 11 32.82 25.75 -5.97
CA THR A 11 32.91 26.09 -4.55
C THR A 11 31.56 26.32 -3.88
N PRO A 12 30.60 27.10 -4.44
CA PRO A 12 29.31 27.34 -3.78
C PRO A 12 28.50 26.06 -3.58
N SER A 13 28.44 25.19 -4.59
CA SER A 13 27.70 23.92 -4.52
C SER A 13 28.38 22.93 -3.58
N LEU A 14 29.71 22.84 -3.60
CA LEU A 14 30.47 21.99 -2.68
C LEU A 14 30.26 22.40 -1.22
N GLN A 15 30.25 23.71 -0.94
CA GLN A 15 29.94 24.22 0.40
C GLN A 15 28.49 23.91 0.80
N LYS A 16 27.52 24.07 -0.12
CA LYS A 16 26.12 23.75 0.14
C LYS A 16 25.93 22.26 0.46
N ILE A 17 26.50 21.35 -0.34
CA ILE A 17 26.44 19.90 -0.09
C ILE A 17 27.12 19.56 1.24
N GLY A 18 28.29 20.13 1.52
CA GLY A 18 28.98 19.91 2.79
C GLY A 18 28.21 20.43 4.01
N ALA A 19 27.47 21.54 3.87
CA ALA A 19 26.66 22.10 4.94
C ALA A 19 25.46 21.22 5.32
N LEU A 20 24.91 20.45 4.38
CA LEU A 20 23.78 19.54 4.63
C LEU A 20 24.12 18.46 5.68
N ALA A 21 25.38 18.03 5.76
CA ALA A 21 25.84 17.07 6.77
C ALA A 21 25.66 17.56 8.23
N PHE A 22 25.58 18.88 8.43
CA PHE A 22 25.44 19.51 9.74
C PHE A 22 24.08 20.18 9.95
N ASP A 23 23.23 20.11 8.93
CA ASP A 23 21.92 20.74 8.96
C ASP A 23 20.92 19.86 9.72
N ALA A 24 20.39 20.40 10.83
CA ALA A 24 19.46 19.68 11.69
C ALA A 24 18.14 19.31 11.01
N GLY A 25 17.73 20.03 9.95
CA GLY A 25 16.50 19.70 9.21
C GLY A 25 16.72 18.93 7.92
N SER A 26 17.95 18.53 7.60
CA SER A 26 18.24 17.71 6.41
C SER A 26 17.79 16.27 6.64
N PRO A 27 17.29 15.55 5.62
CA PRO A 27 17.17 14.10 5.70
C PRO A 27 18.54 13.53 6.04
N ARG A 28 18.65 12.87 7.20
CA ARG A 28 19.95 12.52 7.78
C ARG A 28 20.43 11.18 7.26
N PHE A 29 21.14 11.26 6.15
CA PHE A 29 22.23 10.35 5.85
C PHE A 29 23.41 10.59 6.81
N TYR A 30 24.50 9.86 6.64
CA TYR A 30 25.72 10.00 7.43
C TYR A 30 26.68 11.05 6.81
N PRO A 31 27.54 11.74 7.58
CA PRO A 31 28.44 12.78 7.03
C PRO A 31 29.33 12.30 5.88
N GLU A 32 29.73 11.03 5.88
CA GLU A 32 30.53 10.40 4.83
C GLU A 32 29.76 10.35 3.51
N TRP A 33 28.43 10.15 3.55
CA TRP A 33 27.56 10.21 2.38
C TRP A 33 27.68 11.57 1.67
N TYR A 34 27.57 12.67 2.41
CA TYR A 34 27.73 14.02 1.86
C TYR A 34 29.16 14.29 1.35
N ALA A 35 30.16 13.57 1.86
CA ALA A 35 31.52 13.62 1.30
C ALA A 35 31.60 12.92 -0.07
N GLU A 36 30.96 11.76 -0.22
CA GLU A 36 30.85 11.05 -1.50
C GLU A 36 30.06 11.88 -2.52
N LYS A 37 28.95 12.52 -2.12
CA LYS A 37 28.16 13.41 -2.99
C LYS A 37 28.92 14.62 -3.51
N ARG A 38 29.89 15.13 -2.75
CA ARG A 38 30.80 16.18 -3.25
C ARG A 38 31.70 15.69 -4.37
N ILE A 39 32.19 14.45 -4.27
CA ILE A 39 33.01 13.82 -5.31
C ILE A 39 32.16 13.56 -6.55
N GLU A 40 30.98 12.97 -6.38
CA GLU A 40 30.03 12.69 -7.46
C GLU A 40 29.60 13.96 -8.21
N PHE A 41 29.32 15.06 -7.48
CA PHE A 41 29.04 16.36 -8.09
C PHE A 41 30.19 16.82 -8.98
N VAL A 42 31.44 16.71 -8.53
CA VAL A 42 32.61 17.12 -9.33
C VAL A 42 32.78 16.20 -10.53
N VAL A 43 32.70 14.89 -10.33
CA VAL A 43 32.88 13.89 -11.39
C VAL A 43 31.82 14.05 -12.47
N SER A 44 30.55 14.15 -12.12
CA SER A 44 29.44 14.34 -13.07
C SER A 44 29.61 15.63 -13.89
N ARG A 45 29.96 16.75 -13.24
CA ARG A 45 30.18 18.04 -13.93
C ARG A 45 31.38 18.05 -14.87
N ILE A 46 32.41 17.24 -14.60
CA ILE A 46 33.55 17.10 -15.51
C ILE A 46 33.16 16.14 -16.63
N LEU A 47 32.79 14.90 -16.31
CA LEU A 47 32.64 13.81 -17.28
C LEU A 47 31.40 13.95 -18.16
N ALA A 48 30.38 14.71 -17.76
CA ALA A 48 29.21 14.97 -18.60
C ALA A 48 29.37 16.21 -19.50
N ASN A 49 30.53 16.89 -19.47
CA ASN A 49 30.77 18.09 -20.25
C ASN A 49 32.07 17.99 -21.06
N PRO A 50 32.00 17.81 -22.40
CA PRO A 50 33.17 17.68 -23.27
C PRO A 50 34.23 18.77 -23.09
N ALA A 51 33.81 20.02 -22.90
CA ALA A 51 34.74 21.13 -22.71
C ALA A 51 35.48 21.01 -21.37
N MET A 52 34.79 20.58 -20.30
CA MET A 52 35.41 20.36 -19.00
C MET A 52 36.35 19.17 -18.99
N ILE A 53 36.02 18.09 -19.72
CA ILE A 53 36.93 16.96 -19.93
C ILE A 53 38.21 17.43 -20.60
N GLY A 54 38.10 18.22 -21.68
CA GLY A 54 39.26 18.76 -22.40
C GLY A 54 40.17 19.61 -21.51
N VAL A 55 39.58 20.50 -20.70
CA VAL A 55 40.33 21.32 -19.72
C VAL A 55 40.99 20.44 -18.67
N PHE A 56 40.26 19.47 -18.11
CA PHE A 56 40.79 18.57 -17.08
C PHE A 56 41.95 17.72 -17.61
N LEU A 57 41.82 17.19 -18.83
CA LEU A 57 42.85 16.41 -19.52
C LEU A 57 44.12 17.25 -19.75
N GLN A 58 43.97 18.49 -20.23
CA GLN A 58 45.10 19.37 -20.50
C GLN A 58 45.87 19.74 -19.22
N GLU A 59 45.16 20.06 -18.14
CA GLU A 59 45.78 20.50 -16.90
C GLU A 59 46.41 19.37 -16.08
N ASN A 60 45.96 18.13 -16.27
CA ASN A 60 46.43 16.97 -15.52
C ASN A 60 47.25 15.98 -16.36
N GLN A 61 47.65 16.35 -17.58
CA GLN A 61 48.33 15.46 -18.52
C GLN A 61 49.56 14.74 -17.94
N SER A 62 50.32 15.42 -17.06
CA SER A 62 51.51 14.84 -16.42
C SER A 62 51.21 13.87 -15.27
N ALA A 63 49.98 13.87 -14.75
CA ALA A 63 49.55 13.05 -13.63
C ALA A 63 48.72 11.84 -14.05
N LEU A 64 48.16 11.85 -15.27
CA LEU A 64 47.33 10.79 -15.82
C LEU A 64 48.19 9.66 -16.42
N SER A 65 47.77 8.41 -16.22
CA SER A 65 48.30 7.28 -16.98
C SER A 65 47.88 7.37 -18.45
N SER A 66 48.58 6.64 -19.33
CA SER A 66 48.22 6.58 -20.75
C SER A 66 46.78 6.08 -20.97
N GLU A 67 46.37 5.05 -20.22
CA GLU A 67 45.00 4.51 -20.28
C GLU A 67 43.96 5.54 -19.80
N GLN A 68 44.25 6.29 -18.73
CA GLN A 68 43.34 7.33 -18.23
C GLN A 68 43.20 8.48 -19.23
N ALA A 69 44.30 8.90 -19.87
CA ALA A 69 44.28 9.94 -20.88
C ALA A 69 43.52 9.51 -22.14
N GLU A 70 43.66 8.24 -22.55
CA GLU A 70 42.93 7.65 -23.67
C GLU A 70 41.42 7.57 -23.38
N LEU A 71 41.03 7.07 -22.20
CA LEU A 71 39.63 7.05 -21.77
C LEU A 71 39.04 8.47 -21.74
N LEU A 72 39.72 9.43 -21.11
CA LEU A 72 39.23 10.82 -21.08
C LEU A 72 39.10 11.41 -22.48
N SER A 73 40.02 11.10 -23.40
CA SER A 73 39.91 11.52 -24.80
C SER A 73 38.69 10.91 -25.48
N HIS A 74 38.41 9.62 -25.25
CA HIS A 74 37.18 8.98 -25.74
C HIS A 74 35.91 9.66 -25.20
N LEU A 75 35.92 10.08 -23.93
CA LEU A 75 34.79 10.75 -23.29
C LEU A 75 34.57 12.20 -23.77
N VAL A 76 35.56 12.83 -24.40
CA VAL A 76 35.32 14.14 -25.07
C VAL A 76 34.26 13.99 -26.15
N ASP A 77 34.34 12.92 -26.93
CA ASP A 77 33.37 12.63 -28.00
C ASP A 77 32.13 11.88 -27.48
N ASN A 78 32.27 11.18 -26.35
CA ASN A 78 31.22 10.35 -25.73
C ASN A 78 31.08 10.69 -24.24
N PRO A 79 30.61 11.89 -23.88
CA PRO A 79 30.53 12.31 -22.49
C PRO A 79 29.62 11.39 -21.68
N ALA A 80 29.93 11.27 -20.39
CA ALA A 80 29.12 10.53 -19.44
C ALA A 80 27.70 11.12 -19.34
N LYS A 81 26.73 10.27 -19.04
CA LYS A 81 25.31 10.66 -18.96
C LYS A 81 24.70 10.09 -17.70
N TRP A 82 23.71 10.79 -17.16
CA TRP A 82 22.84 10.21 -16.15
C TRP A 82 21.77 9.38 -16.85
N VAL A 83 21.49 8.19 -16.32
CA VAL A 83 20.45 7.28 -16.80
C VAL A 83 19.55 6.89 -15.64
N TYR A 84 18.29 6.60 -15.95
CA TYR A 84 17.37 5.91 -15.08
C TYR A 84 17.17 4.50 -15.64
N GLY A 85 17.19 3.50 -14.78
CA GLY A 85 17.02 2.11 -15.21
C GLY A 85 16.74 1.17 -14.06
N MET A 86 16.44 -0.07 -14.41
CA MET A 86 16.11 -1.13 -13.46
C MET A 86 17.21 -2.19 -13.44
N VAL A 87 17.64 -2.60 -12.25
CA VAL A 87 18.59 -3.69 -12.09
C VAL A 87 17.91 -5.01 -12.50
N ALA A 88 18.56 -5.78 -13.37
CA ALA A 88 18.09 -7.10 -13.78
C ALA A 88 18.17 -8.07 -12.59
N MET A 89 17.11 -8.85 -12.38
CA MET A 89 17.04 -9.84 -11.29
C MET A 89 17.89 -11.10 -11.54
N GLU A 90 18.83 -11.07 -12.49
CA GLU A 90 19.66 -12.23 -12.81
C GLU A 90 20.76 -12.44 -11.75
N GLU A 91 20.93 -13.71 -11.32
CA GLU A 91 21.91 -14.17 -10.33
C GLU A 91 23.36 -14.07 -10.83
N SER A 92 23.86 -12.86 -11.01
CA SER A 92 25.26 -12.59 -11.32
C SER A 92 25.86 -11.66 -10.27
N PHE A 93 26.34 -12.25 -9.18
CA PHE A 93 27.15 -11.52 -8.18
C PHE A 93 28.64 -11.72 -8.49
N PRO A 94 29.48 -10.66 -8.50
CA PRO A 94 29.18 -9.28 -8.12
C PRO A 94 28.76 -8.37 -9.27
N MET A 95 28.60 -8.88 -10.50
CA MET A 95 28.34 -8.05 -11.69
C MET A 95 26.93 -8.27 -12.21
N THR A 96 26.08 -7.26 -12.11
CA THR A 96 24.71 -7.27 -12.66
C THR A 96 24.58 -6.29 -13.84
N GLU A 97 23.39 -6.25 -14.40
CA GLU A 97 23.01 -5.42 -15.54
C GLU A 97 21.90 -4.45 -15.12
N ILE A 98 21.97 -3.21 -15.58
CA ILE A 98 20.87 -2.24 -15.46
C ILE A 98 20.26 -2.09 -16.85
N SER A 99 18.98 -2.41 -16.99
CA SER A 99 18.21 -2.16 -18.21
C SER A 99 17.80 -0.69 -18.25
N VAL A 100 18.20 0.01 -19.31
CA VAL A 100 17.83 1.41 -19.57
C VAL A 100 16.87 1.42 -20.74
N GLU A 101 15.58 1.53 -20.44
CA GLU A 101 14.48 1.51 -21.43
C GLU A 101 13.75 2.86 -21.48
N ASP A 102 13.65 3.55 -20.35
CA ASP A 102 13.02 4.86 -20.24
C ASP A 102 13.95 6.00 -20.68
N PHE A 103 13.34 7.09 -21.19
CA PHE A 103 14.02 8.34 -21.56
C PHE A 103 15.14 8.20 -22.61
N THR A 104 15.16 7.08 -23.34
CA THR A 104 16.10 6.78 -24.43
C THR A 104 15.34 6.35 -25.69
N ASP A 105 15.86 6.72 -26.86
CA ASP A 105 15.32 6.27 -28.16
C ASP A 105 15.68 4.81 -28.45
N THR A 106 16.74 4.30 -27.84
CA THR A 106 17.24 2.94 -28.06
C THR A 106 17.59 2.34 -26.71
N PRO A 107 16.88 1.28 -26.28
CA PRO A 107 17.22 0.57 -25.06
C PRO A 107 18.65 0.03 -25.07
N PHE A 108 19.33 0.08 -23.93
CA PHE A 108 20.66 -0.47 -23.76
C PHE A 108 20.88 -0.97 -22.33
N VAL A 109 21.95 -1.73 -22.16
CA VAL A 109 22.32 -2.33 -20.87
C VAL A 109 23.59 -1.65 -20.35
N VAL A 110 23.61 -1.42 -19.04
CA VAL A 110 24.76 -0.89 -18.32
C VAL A 110 25.29 -1.96 -17.39
N ARG A 111 26.59 -2.27 -17.49
CA ARG A 111 27.25 -3.13 -16.52
C ARG A 111 27.42 -2.41 -15.19
N HIS A 112 27.02 -3.10 -14.13
CA HIS A 112 27.06 -2.58 -12.78
C HIS A 112 27.67 -3.61 -11.83
N LYS A 113 28.45 -3.13 -10.85
CA LYS A 113 29.01 -3.97 -9.81
C LYS A 113 28.23 -3.77 -8.52
N LEU A 114 27.53 -4.82 -8.08
CA LEU A 114 26.82 -4.84 -6.81
C LEU A 114 27.79 -4.79 -5.62
N VAL A 115 27.38 -4.07 -4.58
CA VAL A 115 28.10 -4.03 -3.30
C VAL A 115 27.62 -5.15 -2.38
N ASP A 116 26.33 -5.50 -2.46
CA ASP A 116 25.68 -6.57 -1.72
C ASP A 116 24.79 -7.42 -2.65
N GLU A 117 24.65 -8.71 -2.34
CA GLU A 117 23.84 -9.64 -3.13
C GLU A 117 22.35 -9.31 -3.06
N GLN A 118 21.84 -8.68 -2.00
CA GLN A 118 20.41 -8.38 -1.82
C GLN A 118 19.99 -7.01 -2.36
N GLU A 119 20.95 -6.19 -2.83
CA GLU A 119 20.70 -4.80 -3.22
C GLU A 119 19.71 -4.66 -4.39
N TYR A 120 19.69 -5.66 -5.30
CA TYR A 120 18.78 -5.67 -6.46
C TYR A 120 17.33 -6.02 -6.09
N LEU A 121 17.11 -6.72 -4.96
CA LEU A 121 15.77 -7.08 -4.49
C LEU A 121 15.08 -5.91 -3.79
N LEU A 122 15.83 -5.15 -2.99
CA LEU A 122 15.28 -4.10 -2.15
C LEU A 122 15.20 -2.74 -2.87
N LEU A 123 16.14 -2.48 -3.78
CA LEU A 123 16.28 -1.18 -4.44
C LEU A 123 16.49 -1.38 -5.94
N PRO A 124 15.48 -1.89 -6.69
CA PRO A 124 15.66 -2.25 -8.09
C PRO A 124 15.85 -1.05 -9.01
N TYR A 125 15.36 0.13 -8.65
CA TYR A 125 15.41 1.32 -9.49
C TYR A 125 16.67 2.15 -9.22
N ARG A 126 17.33 2.60 -10.29
CA ARG A 126 18.61 3.31 -10.22
C ARG A 126 18.59 4.58 -11.05
N ILE A 127 19.15 5.66 -10.49
CA ILE A 127 19.69 6.79 -11.26
C ILE A 127 21.21 6.77 -11.11
N ALA A 128 21.92 6.58 -12.23
CA ALA A 128 23.37 6.40 -12.21
C ALA A 128 24.06 7.24 -13.28
N LEU A 129 25.27 7.71 -12.96
CA LEU A 129 26.18 8.28 -13.95
C LEU A 129 26.87 7.12 -14.69
N VAL A 130 26.75 7.11 -16.01
CA VAL A 130 27.32 6.05 -16.85
C VAL A 130 28.26 6.65 -17.88
N LEU A 131 29.31 5.90 -18.22
CA LEU A 131 30.13 6.17 -19.39
C LEU A 131 30.18 4.98 -20.32
N HIS A 132 30.49 5.26 -21.58
CA HIS A 132 30.90 4.23 -22.53
C HIS A 132 32.41 4.07 -22.45
N ASN A 133 32.90 2.87 -22.13
CA ASN A 133 34.34 2.62 -21.95
C ASN A 133 35.07 2.29 -23.26
N GLY A 134 34.37 2.28 -24.39
CA GLY A 134 34.87 1.88 -25.71
C GLY A 134 34.28 0.55 -26.19
N GLU A 135 33.78 -0.28 -25.27
CA GLU A 135 33.15 -1.57 -25.57
C GLU A 135 31.70 -1.63 -25.08
N GLU A 136 31.44 -1.12 -23.87
CA GLU A 136 30.13 -1.19 -23.21
C GLU A 136 29.88 0.02 -22.30
N TYR A 137 28.63 0.16 -21.85
CA TYR A 137 28.27 1.12 -20.81
C TYR A 137 28.53 0.55 -19.43
N GLN A 138 29.11 1.37 -18.55
CA GLN A 138 29.34 1.01 -17.15
C GLN A 138 29.02 2.18 -16.21
N THR A 139 28.57 1.85 -14.99
CA THR A 139 28.33 2.83 -13.93
C THR A 139 29.64 3.41 -13.39
N ILE A 140 29.63 4.68 -12.98
CA ILE A 140 30.75 5.35 -12.30
C ILE A 140 30.28 5.98 -11.00
N GLY A 141 31.05 5.76 -9.94
CA GLY A 141 30.82 6.44 -8.68
C GLY A 141 29.62 5.85 -7.95
N TYR A 142 28.87 6.73 -7.27
CA TYR A 142 27.70 6.33 -6.52
C TYR A 142 26.49 6.20 -7.46
N HIS A 143 25.52 5.38 -7.05
CA HIS A 143 24.23 5.23 -7.73
C HIS A 143 23.10 5.55 -6.77
N HIS A 144 22.15 6.34 -7.25
CA HIS A 144 20.96 6.69 -6.49
C HIS A 144 19.95 5.55 -6.64
N ALA A 145 19.45 5.07 -5.51
CA ALA A 145 18.85 3.76 -5.36
C ALA A 145 17.46 3.87 -4.75
N PHE A 146 16.45 3.25 -5.35
CA PHE A 146 15.07 3.40 -4.91
C PHE A 146 14.30 2.09 -4.90
N SER A 147 13.46 1.90 -3.89
CA SER A 147 12.54 0.75 -3.79
C SER A 147 11.33 0.90 -4.72
N ALA A 148 10.71 2.09 -4.74
CA ALA A 148 9.46 2.34 -5.46
C ALA A 148 9.42 3.76 -6.09
N VAL A 149 10.40 4.07 -6.97
CA VAL A 149 10.40 5.31 -7.76
C VAL A 149 10.37 4.93 -9.24
N TYR A 150 9.19 5.09 -9.85
CA TYR A 150 8.89 4.67 -11.22
C TYR A 150 9.23 5.73 -12.27
N SER A 151 9.19 5.39 -13.55
CA SER A 151 9.50 6.34 -14.63
C SER A 151 8.55 7.55 -14.65
N ASP A 152 7.29 7.39 -14.26
CA ASP A 152 6.35 8.51 -14.11
C ASP A 152 6.77 9.50 -13.02
N ASP A 153 7.28 9.01 -11.89
CA ASP A 153 7.83 9.83 -10.81
C ASP A 153 9.06 10.61 -11.28
N ILE A 154 9.95 9.95 -12.03
CA ILE A 154 11.13 10.57 -12.63
C ILE A 154 10.71 11.67 -13.61
N ARG A 155 9.69 11.41 -14.44
CA ARG A 155 9.13 12.39 -15.37
C ARG A 155 8.55 13.59 -14.64
N PHE A 156 7.77 13.37 -13.58
CA PHE A 156 7.21 14.42 -12.75
C PHE A 156 8.31 15.27 -12.09
N PHE A 157 9.27 14.63 -11.43
CA PHE A 157 10.31 15.31 -10.66
C PHE A 157 11.20 16.18 -11.55
N PHE A 158 11.77 15.62 -12.62
CA PHE A 158 12.63 16.38 -13.52
C PHE A 158 11.85 17.41 -14.36
N GLY A 159 10.62 17.08 -14.75
CA GLY A 159 9.72 18.04 -15.42
C GLY A 159 9.40 19.25 -14.55
N GLY A 160 9.24 19.05 -13.23
CA GLY A 160 9.00 20.14 -12.29
C GLY A 160 10.25 20.96 -11.94
N LEU A 161 11.45 20.36 -12.00
CA LEU A 161 12.70 21.09 -11.79
C LEU A 161 12.99 22.11 -12.89
N ASP A 162 12.72 21.72 -14.15
CA ASP A 162 13.07 22.48 -15.35
C ASP A 162 11.91 22.48 -16.37
N ALA A 163 10.80 23.10 -15.98
CA ALA A 163 9.54 23.18 -16.71
C ALA A 163 9.66 23.26 -18.26
N GLY A 164 9.01 22.33 -18.95
CA GLY A 164 8.57 22.52 -20.34
C GLY A 164 9.35 21.82 -21.45
N ALA A 165 10.30 20.93 -21.13
CA ALA A 165 10.91 20.03 -22.12
C ALA A 165 10.47 18.58 -21.89
N PRO A 166 10.26 17.77 -22.96
CA PRO A 166 10.16 16.32 -22.81
C PRO A 166 11.40 15.81 -22.09
N LEU A 167 11.22 14.90 -21.13
CA LEU A 167 12.34 14.32 -20.41
C LEU A 167 13.03 13.28 -21.30
N ASP A 168 14.32 13.50 -21.57
CA ASP A 168 15.24 12.52 -22.17
C ASP A 168 16.53 12.42 -21.33
N MET A 169 17.41 11.46 -21.64
CA MET A 169 18.69 11.31 -20.93
C MET A 169 19.55 12.58 -20.94
N THR A 170 19.51 13.37 -22.01
CA THR A 170 20.30 14.60 -22.13
C THR A 170 19.74 15.68 -21.22
N SER A 171 18.44 15.93 -21.26
CA SER A 171 17.79 16.91 -20.38
C SER A 171 17.92 16.50 -18.92
N MET A 172 17.78 15.21 -18.60
CA MET A 172 18.00 14.68 -17.24
C MET A 172 19.44 14.95 -16.77
N THR A 173 20.44 14.67 -17.62
CA THR A 173 21.85 14.93 -17.32
C THR A 173 22.11 16.42 -17.06
N GLU A 174 21.54 17.30 -17.88
CA GLU A 174 21.66 18.75 -17.72
C GLU A 174 20.98 19.24 -16.44
N THR A 175 19.77 18.74 -16.14
CA THR A 175 19.03 19.08 -14.94
C THR A 175 19.77 18.67 -13.68
N ILE A 176 20.23 17.41 -13.58
CA ILE A 176 21.02 16.95 -12.42
C ILE A 176 22.26 17.81 -12.23
N ASN A 177 22.99 18.09 -13.32
CA ASN A 177 24.19 18.92 -13.26
C ASN A 177 23.92 20.38 -12.85
N ARG A 178 22.74 20.93 -13.13
CA ARG A 178 22.34 22.30 -12.76
C ARG A 178 21.73 22.37 -11.35
N ARG A 179 20.94 21.36 -10.99
CA ARG A 179 20.09 21.30 -9.79
C ARG A 179 20.53 20.20 -8.82
N PHE A 180 21.82 19.87 -8.78
CA PHE A 180 22.34 18.70 -8.06
C PHE A 180 21.86 18.59 -6.61
N THR A 181 21.84 19.71 -5.86
CA THR A 181 21.36 19.68 -4.47
C THR A 181 19.87 19.41 -4.33
N ASP A 182 19.08 19.78 -5.33
CA ASP A 182 17.64 19.51 -5.34
C ASP A 182 17.41 18.04 -5.75
N PHE A 183 18.21 17.52 -6.69
CA PHE A 183 18.26 16.10 -7.04
C PHE A 183 18.61 15.19 -5.84
N LEU A 184 19.57 15.58 -5.00
CA LEU A 184 19.91 14.83 -3.77
C LEU A 184 18.73 14.65 -2.80
N LEU A 185 17.67 15.45 -2.90
CA LEU A 185 16.50 15.28 -2.05
C LEU A 185 15.73 14.00 -2.38
N LEU A 186 15.85 13.46 -3.60
CA LEU A 186 15.24 12.16 -3.93
C LEU A 186 15.82 11.03 -3.09
N ASP A 187 17.09 11.11 -2.68
CA ASP A 187 17.68 10.04 -1.87
C ASP A 187 16.95 9.87 -0.54
N SER A 188 16.24 10.90 -0.05
CA SER A 188 15.49 10.82 1.21
C SER A 188 14.31 9.86 1.15
N ILE A 189 13.97 9.36 -0.03
CA ILE A 189 12.89 8.40 -0.25
C ILE A 189 13.41 7.07 -0.79
N ALA A 190 14.73 6.81 -0.70
CA ALA A 190 15.37 5.60 -1.21
C ALA A 190 14.68 4.30 -0.74
N PHE A 191 14.28 4.24 0.53
CA PHE A 191 13.65 3.07 1.14
C PHE A 191 12.12 3.18 1.26
N HIS A 192 11.51 4.23 0.70
CA HIS A 192 10.08 4.44 0.87
C HIS A 192 9.28 3.51 -0.03
N ASN A 193 8.47 2.65 0.58
CA ASN A 193 7.56 1.76 -0.14
C ASN A 193 6.31 2.51 -0.64
N GLU A 194 5.64 1.86 -1.61
CA GLU A 194 4.38 2.28 -2.19
C GLU A 194 3.32 2.59 -1.12
N SER A 195 2.48 3.58 -1.41
CA SER A 195 1.37 3.94 -0.53
C SER A 195 0.14 3.17 -0.95
N MET A 196 -0.18 2.08 -0.26
CA MET A 196 -1.39 1.31 -0.53
C MET A 196 -2.39 1.38 0.63
N ILE A 197 -3.67 1.47 0.31
CA ILE A 197 -4.77 1.12 1.20
C ILE A 197 -5.60 0.07 0.46
N GLU A 198 -5.85 -1.06 1.12
CA GLU A 198 -6.43 -2.26 0.48
C GLU A 198 -5.56 -2.67 -0.72
N ASP A 199 -6.13 -2.67 -1.93
CA ASP A 199 -5.45 -3.00 -3.19
C ASP A 199 -5.23 -1.77 -4.08
N GLU A 200 -5.38 -0.56 -3.55
CA GLU A 200 -5.22 0.69 -4.31
C GLU A 200 -3.99 1.49 -3.89
N TYR A 201 -3.21 1.89 -4.89
CA TYR A 201 -2.16 2.88 -4.74
C TYR A 201 -2.75 4.27 -4.53
N ILE A 202 -2.22 4.97 -3.54
CA ILE A 202 -2.51 6.37 -3.25
C ILE A 202 -1.40 7.22 -3.85
N ASP A 203 -1.74 7.87 -4.96
CA ASP A 203 -0.86 8.77 -5.70
C ASP A 203 -1.60 10.07 -6.01
N ILE A 204 -1.03 10.93 -6.86
CA ILE A 204 -1.72 12.07 -7.43
C ILE A 204 -1.83 11.88 -8.93
N TYR A 205 -3.04 11.74 -9.43
CA TYR A 205 -3.37 11.65 -10.84
C TYR A 205 -3.91 12.99 -11.32
N TRP A 206 -3.27 13.59 -12.33
CA TRP A 206 -3.62 14.90 -12.89
C TRP A 206 -3.62 14.92 -14.41
N ASP A 207 -4.79 15.13 -15.01
CA ASP A 207 -4.96 15.25 -16.45
C ASP A 207 -5.71 16.50 -16.86
N GLU A 208 -5.38 17.05 -18.03
CA GLU A 208 -6.04 18.24 -18.57
C GLU A 208 -6.58 18.04 -19.99
N TYR A 209 -7.85 18.39 -20.20
CA TYR A 209 -8.53 18.23 -21.49
C TYR A 209 -9.22 19.53 -21.94
N PRO A 210 -9.27 19.80 -23.26
CA PRO A 210 -10.02 20.94 -23.80
C PRO A 210 -11.53 20.71 -23.73
N ILE A 211 -12.31 21.76 -23.42
CA ILE A 211 -13.79 21.72 -23.42
C ILE A 211 -14.41 22.50 -24.59
N GLY A 212 -15.45 21.92 -25.19
CA GLY A 212 -16.21 22.46 -26.32
C GLY A 212 -17.22 23.55 -25.94
N ASP A 213 -17.81 24.21 -26.94
CA ASP A 213 -18.79 25.31 -26.72
C ASP A 213 -20.11 24.82 -26.10
N GLY A 214 -20.40 23.51 -26.23
CA GLY A 214 -21.57 22.86 -25.64
C GLY A 214 -21.33 22.26 -24.25
N PHE A 215 -20.17 22.50 -23.63
CA PHE A 215 -19.85 21.93 -22.32
C PHE A 215 -20.80 22.45 -21.24
N ASP A 216 -21.43 21.53 -20.52
CA ASP A 216 -22.27 21.83 -19.36
C ASP A 216 -21.91 20.90 -18.20
N SER A 217 -21.30 21.47 -17.16
CA SER A 217 -20.89 20.74 -15.96
C SER A 217 -22.05 20.06 -15.23
N LYS A 218 -23.31 20.47 -15.46
CA LYS A 218 -24.50 19.85 -14.86
C LYS A 218 -24.89 18.52 -15.50
N GLN A 219 -24.32 18.21 -16.67
CA GLN A 219 -24.56 16.95 -17.35
C GLN A 219 -23.66 15.82 -16.81
N ILE A 220 -22.60 16.17 -16.08
CA ILE A 220 -21.71 15.22 -15.42
C ILE A 220 -22.48 14.51 -14.29
N PRO A 221 -22.64 13.17 -14.35
CA PRO A 221 -23.35 12.39 -13.33
C PRO A 221 -22.67 12.43 -11.95
N GLY A 222 -23.40 12.05 -10.90
CA GLY A 222 -22.91 12.09 -9.52
C GLY A 222 -23.41 13.29 -8.71
N LYS A 223 -23.24 13.23 -7.39
CA LYS A 223 -23.43 14.36 -6.49
C LYS A 223 -22.07 14.99 -6.20
N TRP A 224 -22.03 16.30 -6.29
CA TRP A 224 -20.80 17.08 -6.22
C TRP A 224 -20.93 18.23 -5.23
N ARG A 225 -19.89 18.43 -4.42
CA ARG A 225 -19.68 19.70 -3.71
C ARG A 225 -19.07 20.70 -4.69
N HIS A 226 -19.59 21.92 -4.70
CA HIS A 226 -19.20 22.92 -5.68
C HIS A 226 -18.59 24.15 -5.02
N SER A 227 -17.56 24.71 -5.65
CA SER A 227 -17.02 26.02 -5.31
C SER A 227 -16.71 26.79 -6.58
N ARG A 228 -17.04 28.08 -6.62
CA ARG A 228 -16.88 28.93 -7.82
C ARG A 228 -16.17 30.23 -7.46
N SER A 229 -15.27 30.66 -8.34
CA SER A 229 -14.61 31.97 -8.27
C SER A 229 -14.37 32.49 -9.69
N GLY A 230 -15.10 33.52 -10.11
CA GLY A 230 -15.02 34.04 -11.47
C GLY A 230 -15.30 32.95 -12.52
N ASN A 231 -14.34 32.75 -13.44
CA ASN A 231 -14.41 31.75 -14.51
C ASN A 231 -13.98 30.34 -14.09
N PHE A 232 -13.60 30.16 -12.82
CA PHE A 232 -13.15 28.90 -12.26
C PHE A 232 -14.25 28.22 -11.45
N HIS A 233 -14.44 26.92 -11.68
CA HIS A 233 -15.39 26.08 -10.98
C HIS A 233 -14.70 24.78 -10.56
N CYS A 234 -14.69 24.52 -9.25
CA CYS A 234 -14.21 23.28 -8.66
C CYS A 234 -15.41 22.42 -8.23
N MET A 235 -15.37 21.12 -8.56
CA MET A 235 -16.36 20.11 -8.20
C MET A 235 -15.63 18.97 -7.47
N VAL A 236 -15.93 18.73 -6.20
CA VAL A 236 -15.43 17.54 -5.47
C VAL A 236 -16.54 16.51 -5.43
N PHE A 237 -16.23 15.28 -5.78
CA PHE A 237 -17.18 14.18 -5.69
C PHE A 237 -17.62 13.98 -4.24
N ASP A 238 -18.88 13.62 -4.06
CA ASP A 238 -19.47 13.36 -2.74
C ASP A 238 -20.10 11.97 -2.70
N SER A 239 -21.00 11.65 -3.64
CA SER A 239 -21.62 10.34 -3.72
C SER A 239 -22.28 10.07 -5.08
N PRO A 240 -22.48 8.80 -5.47
CA PRO A 240 -23.14 8.47 -6.74
C PRO A 240 -24.63 8.86 -6.73
N ASP A 241 -25.09 9.49 -7.80
CA ASP A 241 -26.50 9.83 -8.02
C ASP A 241 -27.24 8.73 -8.82
N LYS A 242 -28.53 8.94 -9.12
CA LYS A 242 -29.32 7.94 -9.88
C LYS A 242 -28.82 7.75 -11.31
N ARG A 243 -28.28 8.80 -11.95
CA ARG A 243 -27.77 8.70 -13.32
C ARG A 243 -26.49 7.90 -13.36
N MET A 244 -25.55 8.19 -12.47
CA MET A 244 -24.30 7.48 -12.34
C MET A 244 -24.54 5.99 -12.09
N ARG A 245 -25.41 5.62 -11.15
CA ARG A 245 -25.76 4.22 -10.86
C ARG A 245 -26.44 3.48 -12.02
N SER A 246 -26.95 4.21 -13.02
CA SER A 246 -27.55 3.61 -14.22
C SER A 246 -26.57 3.43 -15.37
N LEU A 247 -25.34 3.96 -15.25
CA LEU A 247 -24.30 3.77 -16.24
C LEU A 247 -23.71 2.36 -16.14
N PRO A 248 -23.35 1.75 -17.28
CA PRO A 248 -22.57 0.51 -17.25
C PRO A 248 -21.24 0.76 -16.53
N VAL A 249 -20.81 -0.22 -15.75
CA VAL A 249 -19.50 -0.20 -15.09
C VAL A 249 -18.44 -0.56 -16.14
N PRO A 250 -17.43 0.29 -16.37
CA PRO A 250 -16.28 -0.01 -17.22
C PRO A 250 -15.58 -1.31 -16.82
N SER A 251 -15.06 -2.08 -17.79
CA SER A 251 -14.33 -3.32 -17.53
C SER A 251 -13.13 -3.13 -16.61
N GLU A 252 -12.46 -1.99 -16.75
CA GLU A 252 -11.28 -1.57 -15.99
C GLU A 252 -11.60 -1.33 -14.52
N LEU A 253 -12.86 -1.04 -14.20
CA LEU A 253 -13.36 -0.86 -12.85
C LEU A 253 -13.90 -2.16 -12.22
N GLN A 254 -14.08 -3.23 -13.01
CA GLN A 254 -14.60 -4.50 -12.49
C GLN A 254 -13.62 -5.16 -11.51
N ARG A 255 -12.31 -4.95 -11.68
CA ARG A 255 -11.28 -5.42 -10.73
C ARG A 255 -11.37 -4.73 -9.36
N PHE A 256 -12.01 -3.56 -9.29
CA PHE A 256 -12.23 -2.79 -8.07
C PHE A 256 -13.67 -2.90 -7.55
N ALA A 257 -14.51 -3.73 -8.18
CA ALA A 257 -15.89 -3.89 -7.77
C ALA A 257 -15.98 -4.87 -6.58
N ASN A 258 -16.61 -4.42 -5.50
CA ASN A 258 -16.95 -5.29 -4.38
C ASN A 258 -18.05 -6.31 -4.75
N GLU A 259 -18.27 -7.30 -3.88
CA GLU A 259 -19.26 -8.39 -4.05
C GLU A 259 -20.69 -7.92 -4.37
N SER A 260 -21.02 -6.65 -4.07
CA SER A 260 -22.33 -6.05 -4.35
C SER A 260 -22.55 -5.64 -5.82
N GLY A 261 -21.51 -5.71 -6.67
CA GLY A 261 -21.60 -5.40 -8.10
C GLY A 261 -21.91 -3.93 -8.42
N ASN A 262 -21.84 -3.03 -7.44
CA ASN A 262 -22.07 -1.60 -7.62
C ASN A 262 -20.75 -0.90 -8.02
N GLY A 263 -20.32 -1.06 -9.27
CA GLY A 263 -19.01 -0.58 -9.75
C GLY A 263 -18.83 0.93 -9.91
N TRP A 264 -19.52 1.75 -9.13
CA TRP A 264 -19.38 3.21 -9.06
C TRP A 264 -19.22 3.71 -7.61
N GLN A 265 -18.55 2.91 -6.77
CA GLN A 265 -18.12 3.35 -5.44
C GLN A 265 -16.67 3.80 -5.52
N PHE A 266 -16.44 5.09 -5.23
CA PHE A 266 -15.11 5.58 -4.91
C PHE A 266 -14.79 5.13 -3.48
N PRO A 267 -13.56 4.69 -3.19
CA PRO A 267 -13.15 4.43 -1.81
C PRO A 267 -13.36 5.68 -0.94
N GLU A 268 -13.68 5.50 0.34
CA GLU A 268 -13.94 6.63 1.24
C GLU A 268 -12.73 7.55 1.41
N PHE A 269 -11.52 7.00 1.26
CA PHE A 269 -10.26 7.71 1.31
C PHE A 269 -9.85 8.37 -0.02
N ALA A 270 -10.56 8.06 -1.13
CA ALA A 270 -10.19 8.56 -2.44
C ALA A 270 -10.67 10.01 -2.65
N ILE A 271 -9.76 10.86 -3.11
CA ILE A 271 -10.08 12.18 -3.63
C ILE A 271 -10.46 12.02 -5.10
N ALA A 272 -11.57 12.65 -5.49
CA ALA A 272 -11.98 12.78 -6.88
C ALA A 272 -12.55 14.19 -7.11
N ALA A 273 -11.89 14.98 -7.94
CA ALA A 273 -12.26 16.37 -8.19
C ALA A 273 -12.08 16.78 -9.65
N LEU A 274 -12.93 17.72 -10.08
CA LEU A 274 -12.88 18.35 -11.38
C LEU A 274 -12.64 19.85 -11.22
N TYR A 275 -11.72 20.39 -12.02
CA TYR A 275 -11.43 21.81 -12.10
C TYR A 275 -11.77 22.31 -13.50
N ILE A 276 -12.64 23.31 -13.59
CA ILE A 276 -13.12 23.84 -14.86
C ILE A 276 -12.71 25.30 -14.95
N ASP A 277 -11.99 25.65 -16.02
CA ASP A 277 -11.65 27.02 -16.36
C ASP A 277 -12.35 27.40 -17.66
N SER A 278 -13.45 28.15 -17.54
CA SER A 278 -14.27 28.56 -18.67
C SER A 278 -13.55 29.56 -19.60
N GLU A 279 -12.56 30.28 -19.09
CA GLU A 279 -11.78 31.23 -19.88
C GLU A 279 -10.75 30.52 -20.75
N ARG A 280 -10.03 29.55 -20.16
CA ARG A 280 -9.06 28.72 -20.90
C ARG A 280 -9.74 27.61 -21.71
N ARG A 281 -11.04 27.39 -21.51
CA ARG A 281 -11.80 26.26 -22.06
C ARG A 281 -11.10 24.94 -21.78
N ARG A 282 -10.78 24.71 -20.51
CA ARG A 282 -10.14 23.48 -20.03
C ARG A 282 -10.92 22.88 -18.86
N ILE A 283 -10.87 21.56 -18.77
CA ILE A 283 -11.19 20.79 -17.57
C ILE A 283 -9.93 20.04 -17.12
N ALA A 284 -9.68 19.98 -15.83
CA ALA A 284 -8.68 19.13 -15.24
C ALA A 284 -9.30 18.14 -14.26
N LEU A 285 -8.77 16.93 -14.24
CA LEU A 285 -9.18 15.82 -13.39
C LEU A 285 -8.10 15.65 -12.32
N LEU A 286 -8.49 15.61 -11.06
CA LEU A 286 -7.63 15.26 -9.94
C LEU A 286 -8.22 14.03 -9.26
N ALA A 287 -7.40 12.99 -9.11
CA ALA A 287 -7.74 11.82 -8.32
C ALA A 287 -6.57 11.39 -7.44
N SER A 288 -6.87 10.71 -6.32
CA SER A 288 -5.83 10.13 -5.46
C SER A 288 -5.65 8.62 -5.59
N THR A 289 -6.49 7.94 -6.38
CA THR A 289 -6.36 6.51 -6.69
C THR A 289 -6.61 6.27 -8.17
N GLN A 290 -6.10 5.16 -8.69
CA GLN A 290 -6.29 4.82 -10.10
C GLN A 290 -7.76 4.56 -10.43
N SER A 291 -8.52 3.87 -9.56
CA SER A 291 -9.96 3.65 -9.77
C SER A 291 -10.74 4.97 -9.82
N ALA A 292 -10.38 5.94 -8.97
CA ALA A 292 -10.99 7.25 -8.95
C ALA A 292 -10.69 8.04 -10.23
N TRP A 293 -9.45 7.97 -10.72
CA TRP A 293 -9.06 8.58 -11.99
C TRP A 293 -9.84 8.00 -13.17
N ILE A 294 -9.86 6.67 -13.32
CA ILE A 294 -10.63 5.97 -14.36
C ILE A 294 -12.11 6.37 -14.28
N SER A 295 -12.68 6.38 -13.07
CA SER A 295 -14.07 6.79 -12.84
C SER A 295 -14.33 8.22 -13.33
N LEU A 296 -13.45 9.17 -13.01
CA LEU A 296 -13.59 10.55 -13.47
C LEU A 296 -13.55 10.64 -15.00
N MET A 297 -12.65 9.91 -15.67
CA MET A 297 -12.57 9.91 -17.15
C MET A 297 -13.90 9.47 -17.78
N HIS A 298 -14.47 8.36 -17.32
CA HIS A 298 -15.74 7.87 -17.85
C HIS A 298 -16.92 8.81 -17.55
N LEU A 299 -16.93 9.47 -16.40
CA LEU A 299 -17.99 10.42 -16.04
C LEU A 299 -17.96 11.69 -16.90
N VAL A 300 -16.78 12.16 -17.30
CA VAL A 300 -16.65 13.39 -18.10
C VAL A 300 -16.73 13.16 -19.60
N ALA A 301 -16.39 11.96 -20.10
CA ALA A 301 -16.32 11.62 -21.51
C ALA A 301 -17.57 12.01 -22.33
N ALA A 302 -18.76 11.84 -21.75
CA ALA A 302 -20.02 12.21 -22.42
C ALA A 302 -20.16 13.73 -22.69
N THR A 303 -19.46 14.56 -21.91
CA THR A 303 -19.51 16.04 -22.00
C THR A 303 -18.23 16.66 -22.55
N VAL A 304 -17.14 15.88 -22.60
CA VAL A 304 -15.80 16.31 -23.00
C VAL A 304 -15.30 15.31 -24.05
N PRO A 305 -15.59 15.54 -25.35
CA PRO A 305 -15.26 14.56 -26.40
C PRO A 305 -13.77 14.26 -26.54
N ALA A 306 -12.89 15.13 -26.03
CA ALA A 306 -11.45 14.89 -26.03
C ALA A 306 -10.99 13.87 -24.97
N VAL A 307 -11.88 13.47 -24.07
CA VAL A 307 -11.64 12.37 -23.13
C VAL A 307 -12.23 11.12 -23.75
N GLU A 308 -11.35 10.24 -24.22
CA GLU A 308 -11.68 8.96 -24.83
C GLU A 308 -11.13 7.85 -23.94
N PRO A 309 -11.91 7.36 -22.94
CA PRO A 309 -11.40 6.42 -21.93
C PRO A 309 -10.87 5.10 -22.51
N GLU A 310 -11.36 4.70 -23.69
CA GLU A 310 -10.91 3.49 -24.39
C GLU A 310 -9.54 3.64 -25.05
N GLU A 311 -9.09 4.88 -25.31
CA GLU A 311 -7.79 5.18 -25.92
C GLU A 311 -6.73 5.64 -24.90
N ILE A 312 -7.18 6.18 -23.76
CA ILE A 312 -6.31 6.71 -22.70
C ILE A 312 -6.01 5.59 -21.69
N LEU A 313 -4.86 4.94 -21.86
CA LEU A 313 -4.43 3.83 -21.02
C LEU A 313 -3.77 4.28 -19.70
N ASP A 314 -3.03 5.39 -19.76
CA ASP A 314 -2.22 5.90 -18.66
C ASP A 314 -2.50 7.39 -18.40
N PRO A 315 -2.39 7.86 -17.15
CA PRO A 315 -2.51 9.28 -16.82
C PRO A 315 -1.40 10.11 -17.51
N GLN A 316 -1.73 11.34 -17.90
CA GLN A 316 -0.75 12.29 -18.44
C GLN A 316 0.27 12.72 -17.39
N ASN A 317 -0.19 12.86 -16.13
CA ASN A 317 0.67 13.11 -14.99
C ASN A 317 0.21 12.27 -13.81
N SER A 318 1.10 11.41 -13.32
CA SER A 318 1.00 10.68 -12.07
C SER A 318 2.23 11.00 -11.22
N VAL A 319 2.07 11.01 -9.90
CA VAL A 319 3.20 11.11 -8.97
C VAL A 319 2.86 10.44 -7.66
N SER A 320 3.80 9.63 -7.16
CA SER A 320 3.70 8.99 -5.86
C SER A 320 3.84 10.00 -4.73
N LEU A 321 3.18 9.74 -3.60
CA LEU A 321 3.25 10.62 -2.44
C LEU A 321 4.69 10.89 -1.95
N PRO A 322 5.63 9.93 -1.91
CA PRO A 322 7.02 10.20 -1.55
C PRO A 322 7.68 11.25 -2.45
N VAL A 323 7.54 11.11 -3.77
CA VAL A 323 8.16 12.02 -4.75
C VAL A 323 7.48 13.38 -4.71
N PHE A 324 6.17 13.43 -4.47
CA PHE A 324 5.45 14.68 -4.25
C PHE A 324 5.93 15.42 -2.99
N ALA A 325 6.15 14.70 -1.88
CA ALA A 325 6.69 15.27 -0.63
C ALA A 325 8.10 15.86 -0.80
N VAL A 326 8.95 15.19 -1.57
CA VAL A 326 10.28 15.69 -1.95
C VAL A 326 10.16 16.96 -2.79
N SER A 327 9.31 16.93 -3.81
CA SER A 327 9.09 18.04 -4.73
C SER A 327 8.56 19.29 -4.03
N ALA A 328 7.69 19.14 -3.03
CA ALA A 328 7.14 20.24 -2.23
C ALA A 328 8.19 21.00 -1.39
N GLN A 329 9.39 20.42 -1.18
CA GLN A 329 10.49 21.10 -0.48
C GLN A 329 11.25 22.09 -1.39
N ILE A 330 11.03 22.03 -2.71
CA ILE A 330 11.77 22.79 -3.70
C ILE A 330 11.00 24.08 -4.02
N ARG A 331 11.57 25.22 -3.61
CA ARG A 331 10.93 26.56 -3.65
C ARG A 331 10.30 26.94 -5.00
N ASP A 332 10.93 26.56 -6.11
CA ASP A 332 10.52 26.96 -7.46
C ASP A 332 10.06 25.78 -8.32
N PHE A 333 9.68 24.66 -7.68
CA PHE A 333 9.17 23.48 -8.38
C PHE A 333 7.91 23.80 -9.18
N ALA A 334 7.89 23.40 -10.44
CA ALA A 334 6.80 23.68 -11.36
C ALA A 334 5.84 22.48 -11.46
N CYS A 335 4.91 22.37 -10.50
CA CYS A 335 3.87 21.34 -10.58
C CYS A 335 3.02 21.50 -11.85
N PRO A 336 2.51 20.41 -12.45
CA PRO A 336 1.63 20.45 -13.63
C PRO A 336 0.42 21.38 -13.44
N TRP A 337 -0.19 21.36 -12.25
CA TRP A 337 -1.34 22.19 -11.90
C TRP A 337 -1.01 23.64 -11.49
N ARG A 338 0.25 24.09 -11.58
CA ARG A 338 0.66 25.46 -11.20
C ARG A 338 -0.13 26.53 -11.95
N ALA A 339 -0.47 26.28 -13.21
CA ALA A 339 -1.25 27.20 -14.01
C ALA A 339 -2.68 27.42 -13.45
N TRP A 340 -3.19 26.49 -12.64
CA TRP A 340 -4.52 26.53 -12.05
C TRP A 340 -4.53 27.12 -10.63
N GLN A 341 -3.44 26.97 -9.87
CA GLN A 341 -3.31 27.42 -8.49
C GLN A 341 -3.70 28.90 -8.27
N GLN A 342 -3.41 29.77 -9.25
CA GLN A 342 -3.75 31.19 -9.19
C GLN A 342 -5.28 31.45 -9.13
N LYS A 343 -6.08 30.51 -9.63
CA LYS A 343 -7.55 30.61 -9.72
C LYS A 343 -8.26 29.80 -8.63
N PHE A 344 -7.53 29.02 -7.83
CA PHE A 344 -8.12 28.12 -6.84
C PHE A 344 -8.98 28.86 -5.81
N THR A 345 -10.19 28.33 -5.61
CA THR A 345 -11.04 28.63 -4.45
C THR A 345 -10.43 28.02 -3.17
N PRO A 346 -10.87 28.43 -1.97
CA PRO A 346 -10.41 27.78 -0.73
C PRO A 346 -10.54 26.25 -0.77
N MET A 347 -11.72 25.73 -1.15
CA MET A 347 -11.95 24.29 -1.32
C MET A 347 -10.95 23.62 -2.28
N ALA A 348 -10.60 24.28 -3.38
CA ALA A 348 -9.63 23.74 -4.34
C ALA A 348 -8.20 23.70 -3.77
N LYS A 349 -7.83 24.71 -2.96
CA LYS A 349 -6.53 24.76 -2.28
C LYS A 349 -6.46 23.70 -1.18
N ASP A 350 -7.53 23.54 -0.42
CA ASP A 350 -7.59 22.61 0.70
C ASP A 350 -7.32 21.16 0.25
N LEU A 351 -7.83 20.74 -0.91
CA LEU A 351 -7.55 19.41 -1.47
C LEU A 351 -6.06 19.15 -1.72
N PHE A 352 -5.36 20.09 -2.36
CA PHE A 352 -3.92 19.94 -2.60
C PHE A 352 -3.10 20.07 -1.32
N ASN A 353 -3.51 20.97 -0.41
CA ASN A 353 -2.86 21.11 0.89
C ASN A 353 -3.00 19.83 1.73
N GLU A 354 -4.14 19.14 1.66
CA GLU A 354 -4.38 17.86 2.33
C GLU A 354 -3.46 16.77 1.77
N LEU A 355 -3.41 16.61 0.44
CA LEU A 355 -2.49 15.68 -0.22
C LEU A 355 -1.03 15.98 0.11
N GLU A 356 -0.63 17.25 0.08
CA GLU A 356 0.72 17.69 0.43
C GLU A 356 1.03 17.42 1.90
N HIS A 357 0.08 17.66 2.81
CA HIS A 357 0.26 17.35 4.22
C HIS A 357 0.41 15.84 4.44
N VAL A 358 -0.42 14.99 3.82
CA VAL A 358 -0.32 13.53 3.93
C VAL A 358 1.04 13.05 3.41
N ALA A 359 1.44 13.52 2.22
CA ALA A 359 2.72 13.19 1.61
C ALA A 359 3.91 13.56 2.52
N LYS A 360 3.93 14.80 3.05
CA LYS A 360 5.01 15.27 3.93
C LYS A 360 5.02 14.55 5.28
N SER A 361 3.86 14.31 5.89
CA SER A 361 3.77 13.56 7.14
C SER A 361 4.33 12.15 6.99
N ARG A 362 3.96 11.46 5.90
CA ARG A 362 4.46 10.11 5.60
C ARG A 362 5.96 10.11 5.33
N ALA A 363 6.46 11.09 4.58
CA ALA A 363 7.88 11.20 4.31
C ALA A 363 8.69 11.35 5.61
N VAL A 364 8.27 12.25 6.52
CA VAL A 364 8.96 12.43 7.80
C VAL A 364 8.83 11.21 8.71
N LEU A 365 7.68 10.52 8.67
CA LEU A 365 7.46 9.29 9.43
C LEU A 365 8.41 8.17 9.00
N ASN A 366 8.53 7.92 7.70
CA ASN A 366 9.46 6.91 7.19
C ASN A 366 10.92 7.29 7.51
N GLU A 367 11.32 8.54 7.26
CA GLU A 367 12.66 9.01 7.65
C GLU A 367 12.95 8.85 9.15
N TYR A 368 11.93 9.02 10.00
CA TYR A 368 12.02 8.83 11.44
C TYR A 368 12.19 7.35 11.82
N LEU A 369 11.39 6.46 11.21
CA LEU A 369 11.45 5.01 11.42
C LEU A 369 12.79 4.44 10.93
N ASP A 370 13.22 4.79 9.71
CA ASP A 370 14.51 4.39 9.14
C ASP A 370 15.67 4.83 10.04
N ALA A 371 15.59 6.06 10.58
CA ALA A 371 16.61 6.56 11.48
C ALA A 371 16.64 5.81 12.82
N GLN A 372 15.50 5.39 13.36
CA GLN A 372 15.45 4.54 14.56
C GLN A 372 16.04 3.16 14.28
N GLU A 373 15.64 2.52 13.18
CA GLU A 373 16.11 1.18 12.78
C GLU A 373 17.63 1.16 12.55
N LEU A 374 18.14 2.11 11.78
CA LEU A 374 19.55 2.21 11.44
C LEU A 374 20.41 2.90 12.52
N SER A 375 19.81 3.23 13.68
CA SER A 375 20.48 3.96 14.77
C SER A 375 21.15 5.26 14.31
N LEU A 376 20.53 5.94 13.34
CA LEU A 376 21.00 7.21 12.81
C LEU A 376 20.58 8.34 13.74
N ARG A 377 21.44 9.35 13.86
CA ARG A 377 21.08 10.57 14.56
C ARG A 377 19.95 11.23 13.76
N PHE A 378 18.76 11.46 14.29
CA PHE A 378 17.68 12.22 13.61
C PHE A 378 17.10 13.31 14.52
N ASP A 379 16.85 14.50 13.97
CA ASP A 379 16.29 15.64 14.73
C ASP A 379 14.87 15.90 14.22
N LEU A 380 13.93 15.17 14.82
CA LEU A 380 12.53 15.16 14.41
C LEU A 380 11.93 16.57 14.45
N ASP A 381 12.21 17.35 15.49
CA ASP A 381 11.66 18.71 15.64
C ASP A 381 12.11 19.64 14.51
N SER A 382 13.40 19.61 14.18
CA SER A 382 13.96 20.45 13.12
C SER A 382 13.48 20.00 11.74
N ARG A 383 13.36 18.69 11.52
CA ARG A 383 12.82 18.13 10.27
C ARG A 383 11.33 18.45 10.09
N CYS A 384 10.53 18.25 11.12
CA CYS A 384 9.10 18.59 11.15
C CYS A 384 8.87 20.07 10.87
N LYS A 385 9.66 20.97 11.48
CA LYS A 385 9.59 22.42 11.20
C LYS A 385 9.91 22.76 9.75
N ARG A 386 10.83 22.04 9.10
CA ARG A 386 11.15 22.24 7.68
C ARG A 386 10.02 21.77 6.77
N MET A 387 9.40 20.65 7.14
CA MET A 387 8.34 20.02 6.36
C MET A 387 6.95 20.59 6.67
N ASP A 388 6.82 21.51 7.63
CA ASP A 388 5.52 22.01 8.12
C ASP A 388 4.61 20.89 8.61
N VAL A 389 5.19 19.93 9.34
CA VAL A 389 4.51 18.76 9.93
C VAL A 389 4.54 18.87 11.45
N ASN A 390 3.50 18.39 12.13
CA ASN A 390 3.49 18.32 13.59
C ASN A 390 4.31 17.13 14.09
N ALA A 391 5.39 17.38 14.85
CA ALA A 391 6.24 16.33 15.42
C ALA A 391 5.49 15.36 16.34
N ALA A 392 4.49 15.84 17.10
CA ALA A 392 3.69 14.97 17.97
C ALA A 392 2.89 13.94 17.16
N LEU A 393 2.35 14.35 16.00
CA LEU A 393 1.64 13.45 15.09
C LEU A 393 2.58 12.36 14.56
N VAL A 394 3.81 12.72 14.18
CA VAL A 394 4.79 11.75 13.68
C VAL A 394 5.15 10.72 14.77
N VAL A 395 5.38 11.18 16.00
CA VAL A 395 5.63 10.27 17.15
C VAL A 395 4.44 9.37 17.42
N GLU A 396 3.21 9.90 17.38
CA GLU A 396 1.99 9.10 17.57
C GLU A 396 1.84 8.04 16.48
N LEU A 397 2.02 8.40 15.21
CA LEU A 397 1.97 7.46 14.08
C LEU A 397 3.09 6.43 14.16
N ALA A 398 4.31 6.83 14.50
CA ALA A 398 5.43 5.92 14.71
C ALA A 398 5.15 4.95 15.86
N ASN A 399 4.57 5.42 16.98
CA ASN A 399 4.14 4.53 18.06
C ASN A 399 3.02 3.58 17.62
N VAL A 400 2.08 4.02 16.78
CA VAL A 400 1.06 3.13 16.20
C VAL A 400 1.72 2.06 15.34
N ILE A 401 2.64 2.44 14.45
CA ILE A 401 3.39 1.50 13.60
C ILE A 401 4.27 0.58 14.45
N GLU A 402 5.04 1.10 15.40
CA GLU A 402 5.85 0.28 16.33
C GLU A 402 4.96 -0.64 17.18
N ASN A 403 3.76 -0.22 17.58
CA ASN A 403 2.82 -1.08 18.30
C ASN A 403 2.16 -2.10 17.35
N MET A 404 1.98 -1.79 16.07
CA MET A 404 1.54 -2.73 15.04
C MET A 404 2.65 -3.73 14.70
N SER A 405 3.90 -3.30 14.58
CA SER A 405 5.08 -4.13 14.35
C SER A 405 5.46 -4.95 15.59
N ARG A 406 5.29 -4.41 16.80
CA ARG A 406 5.35 -5.19 18.05
C ARG A 406 4.17 -6.14 18.17
N ARG A 407 3.01 -5.84 17.61
CA ARG A 407 1.92 -6.81 17.42
C ARG A 407 2.26 -7.88 16.36
N ALA A 408 3.20 -7.60 15.45
CA ALA A 408 3.79 -8.59 14.54
C ALA A 408 4.98 -9.38 15.15
N GLU A 409 5.65 -8.86 16.19
CA GLU A 409 6.69 -9.57 16.96
C GLU A 409 6.17 -10.23 18.27
N ILE A 410 4.96 -9.86 18.72
CA ILE A 410 4.15 -10.73 19.58
C ILE A 410 3.85 -11.94 18.70
N PRO A 411 4.15 -13.19 19.13
CA PRO A 411 3.89 -14.36 18.30
C PRO A 411 2.46 -14.28 17.74
N ASP A 412 2.34 -14.28 16.41
CA ASP A 412 1.07 -14.36 15.67
C ASP A 412 0.21 -15.47 16.34
N GLY A 413 -0.76 -15.06 17.16
CA GLY A 413 -1.46 -16.00 18.03
C GLY A 413 -2.14 -15.43 19.28
N MET A 414 -1.90 -14.17 19.67
CA MET A 414 -2.75 -13.54 20.69
C MET A 414 -3.90 -12.75 20.05
N PHE A 415 -5.03 -13.44 19.97
CA PHE A 415 -6.36 -12.89 19.76
C PHE A 415 -6.68 -11.84 20.84
N ASP A 416 -6.71 -10.56 20.45
CA ASP A 416 -7.03 -9.42 21.32
C ASP A 416 -8.45 -8.91 21.00
N ILE A 417 -9.49 -9.47 21.65
CA ILE A 417 -10.86 -8.90 21.57
C ILE A 417 -10.86 -7.62 22.40
N THR A 418 -10.50 -6.53 21.77
CA THR A 418 -10.79 -5.20 22.31
C THR A 418 -12.30 -4.96 22.25
N THR A 419 -13.03 -5.27 23.35
CA THR A 419 -14.08 -4.44 24.01
C THR A 419 -15.08 -5.18 24.91
N ILE A 420 -14.95 -6.49 25.17
CA ILE A 420 -15.75 -7.16 26.23
C ILE A 420 -14.89 -8.18 27.02
N GLU A 421 -13.80 -7.71 27.63
CA GLU A 421 -13.04 -8.55 28.56
C GLU A 421 -13.71 -8.55 29.95
N GLY A 422 -14.04 -9.75 30.42
CA GLY A 422 -14.49 -10.05 31.79
C GLY A 422 -15.76 -10.91 31.89
N ASP A 423 -16.72 -10.76 30.99
CA ASP A 423 -18.06 -11.36 31.16
C ASP A 423 -18.29 -12.68 30.38
N PHE A 424 -17.43 -13.03 29.41
CA PHE A 424 -17.66 -14.16 28.48
C PHE A 424 -16.45 -15.09 28.30
N GLU A 425 -15.77 -15.47 29.38
CA GLU A 425 -14.65 -16.44 29.33
C GLU A 425 -15.08 -17.85 29.75
N LEU A 426 -14.62 -18.87 29.03
CA LEU A 426 -14.81 -20.27 29.43
C LEU A 426 -13.69 -20.73 30.36
N SER A 427 -13.92 -20.62 31.67
CA SER A 427 -12.91 -20.99 32.67
C SER A 427 -12.61 -22.50 32.69
N GLY A 428 -11.33 -22.83 32.91
CA GLY A 428 -10.88 -24.20 33.20
C GLY A 428 -10.73 -25.12 31.97
N LEU A 429 -10.85 -24.58 30.75
CA LEU A 429 -10.56 -25.34 29.54
C LEU A 429 -9.05 -25.64 29.47
N VAL A 430 -8.70 -26.92 29.35
CA VAL A 430 -7.31 -27.35 29.17
C VAL A 430 -6.95 -27.18 27.68
N PRO A 431 -5.84 -26.49 27.34
CA PRO A 431 -5.39 -26.38 25.96
C PRO A 431 -5.17 -27.76 25.34
N LEU A 432 -5.53 -27.92 24.06
CA LEU A 432 -5.29 -29.14 23.32
C LEU A 432 -3.78 -29.39 23.15
N ALA A 433 -3.38 -30.64 23.22
CA ALA A 433 -2.05 -31.08 22.83
C ALA A 433 -1.88 -30.95 21.32
N SER A 434 -0.65 -30.74 20.83
CA SER A 434 -0.37 -30.52 19.40
C SER A 434 -0.97 -31.59 18.47
N ARG A 435 -1.00 -32.85 18.91
CA ARG A 435 -1.59 -33.96 18.15
C ARG A 435 -3.12 -33.91 18.08
N GLU A 436 -3.78 -33.36 19.09
CA GLU A 436 -5.24 -33.25 19.12
C GLU A 436 -5.77 -32.23 18.09
N TYR A 437 -4.95 -31.23 17.71
CA TYR A 437 -5.30 -30.28 16.65
C TYR A 437 -5.44 -30.94 15.27
N GLU A 438 -4.65 -31.98 14.98
CA GLU A 438 -4.70 -32.71 13.70
C GLU A 438 -6.04 -33.43 13.50
N PHE A 439 -6.73 -33.78 14.60
CA PHE A 439 -8.01 -34.49 14.55
C PHE A 439 -9.23 -33.54 14.46
N LEU A 440 -9.02 -32.23 14.58
CA LEU A 440 -10.10 -31.25 14.48
C LEU A 440 -10.65 -31.15 13.06
N SER A 441 -9.83 -31.37 12.03
CA SER A 441 -10.24 -31.28 10.63
C SER A 441 -10.80 -32.59 10.05
N LEU A 442 -10.95 -33.64 10.88
CA LEU A 442 -11.45 -34.95 10.43
C LEU A 442 -12.97 -35.11 10.68
N PRO A 443 -13.66 -35.92 9.86
CA PRO A 443 -15.06 -36.33 10.13
C PRO A 443 -15.22 -37.00 11.51
N LEU A 444 -16.43 -37.00 12.06
CA LEU A 444 -16.73 -37.51 13.41
C LEU A 444 -16.37 -38.99 13.58
N GLU A 445 -16.49 -39.79 12.52
CA GLU A 445 -16.12 -41.21 12.54
C GLU A 445 -14.60 -41.45 12.58
N GLU A 446 -13.82 -40.51 12.06
CA GLU A 446 -12.36 -40.59 11.93
C GLU A 446 -11.63 -39.81 13.02
N SER A 447 -12.31 -38.89 13.70
CA SER A 447 -11.73 -38.07 14.75
C SER A 447 -11.47 -38.90 16.01
N GLU A 448 -10.20 -39.10 16.36
CA GLU A 448 -9.80 -39.77 17.62
C GLU A 448 -10.06 -38.91 18.88
N LEU A 449 -10.72 -37.74 18.74
CA LEU A 449 -11.10 -36.88 19.87
C LEU A 449 -12.31 -37.43 20.64
N PHE A 450 -13.14 -38.24 19.99
CA PHE A 450 -14.42 -38.67 20.53
C PHE A 450 -14.68 -40.16 20.38
N ALA A 451 -15.38 -40.74 21.35
CA ALA A 451 -16.12 -41.97 21.19
C ALA A 451 -17.56 -41.64 20.82
N ILE A 452 -18.00 -42.13 19.66
CA ILE A 452 -19.32 -41.84 19.09
C ILE A 452 -20.26 -43.06 19.23
N ASP A 453 -21.45 -42.88 19.81
CA ASP A 453 -22.49 -43.91 19.93
C ASP A 453 -23.82 -43.45 19.30
N ALA A 454 -23.84 -43.38 17.96
CA ALA A 454 -25.02 -42.99 17.19
C ALA A 454 -26.23 -43.92 17.45
N MET A 455 -25.99 -45.21 17.67
CA MET A 455 -27.04 -46.20 17.92
C MET A 455 -27.76 -45.98 19.24
N ALA A 456 -27.04 -45.64 20.31
CA ALA A 456 -27.63 -45.33 21.60
C ALA A 456 -28.27 -43.93 21.64
N ALA A 457 -27.71 -42.96 20.89
CA ALA A 457 -28.18 -41.58 20.89
C ALA A 457 -29.42 -41.36 20.01
N PHE A 458 -29.58 -42.09 18.91
CA PHE A 458 -30.66 -41.89 17.93
C PHE A 458 -32.09 -41.94 18.51
N PRO A 459 -32.44 -42.86 19.44
CA PRO A 459 -33.76 -42.82 20.08
C PRO A 459 -34.03 -41.51 20.85
N VAL A 460 -33.00 -40.90 21.44
CA VAL A 460 -33.11 -39.63 22.16
C VAL A 460 -33.26 -38.47 21.17
N PHE A 461 -32.55 -38.52 20.05
CA PHE A 461 -32.69 -37.56 18.94
C PHE A 461 -34.11 -37.50 18.39
N GLU A 462 -34.71 -38.65 18.07
CA GLU A 462 -36.08 -38.75 17.55
C GLU A 462 -37.12 -38.16 18.53
N ILE A 463 -36.94 -38.41 19.83
CA ILE A 463 -37.81 -37.87 20.87
C ILE A 463 -37.69 -36.34 20.95
N LEU A 464 -36.47 -35.80 20.96
CA LEU A 464 -36.23 -34.37 21.14
C LEU A 464 -36.58 -33.55 19.89
N THR A 465 -36.44 -34.13 18.70
CA THR A 465 -36.82 -33.50 17.43
C THR A 465 -38.26 -33.78 17.02
N ASN A 466 -38.95 -34.68 17.73
CA ASN A 466 -40.30 -35.17 17.40
C ASN A 466 -40.39 -35.69 15.95
N GLY A 467 -39.32 -36.33 15.47
CA GLY A 467 -39.19 -36.87 14.10
C GLY A 467 -39.18 -35.83 12.98
N SER A 468 -38.97 -34.55 13.29
CA SER A 468 -39.07 -33.44 12.32
C SER A 468 -37.92 -33.34 11.33
N GLN A 469 -36.79 -34.01 11.59
CA GLN A 469 -35.59 -33.91 10.75
C GLN A 469 -35.54 -34.98 9.65
N HIS A 470 -36.33 -36.06 9.75
CA HIS A 470 -36.38 -37.15 8.76
C HIS A 470 -35.02 -37.82 8.45
N ILE A 471 -34.15 -37.94 9.44
CA ILE A 471 -32.80 -38.51 9.31
C ILE A 471 -32.80 -39.97 9.79
N GLY A 472 -32.10 -40.86 9.08
CA GLY A 472 -31.88 -42.24 9.51
C GLY A 472 -30.71 -42.36 10.50
N VAL A 473 -30.68 -43.44 11.29
CA VAL A 473 -29.57 -43.67 12.25
C VAL A 473 -28.20 -43.75 11.57
N ALA A 474 -28.15 -44.22 10.31
CA ALA A 474 -26.93 -44.33 9.53
C ALA A 474 -26.41 -42.96 9.03
N ASP A 475 -27.32 -41.98 8.87
CA ASP A 475 -27.00 -40.67 8.28
C ASP A 475 -26.88 -39.59 9.37
N LEU A 476 -26.95 -39.98 10.65
CA LEU A 476 -26.98 -39.04 11.78
C LEU A 476 -25.68 -38.23 11.90
N LEU A 477 -24.53 -38.84 11.65
CA LEU A 477 -23.22 -38.19 11.77
C LEU A 477 -22.98 -37.25 10.58
N GLU A 478 -23.17 -37.75 9.36
CA GLU A 478 -23.11 -36.94 8.13
C GLU A 478 -24.06 -35.75 8.20
N SER A 479 -25.30 -35.95 8.67
CA SER A 479 -26.26 -34.86 8.81
C SER A 479 -25.85 -33.81 9.85
N LEU A 480 -25.03 -34.16 10.86
CA LEU A 480 -24.51 -33.18 11.82
C LEU A 480 -23.35 -32.39 11.22
N GLU A 481 -22.47 -33.05 10.46
CA GLU A 481 -21.38 -32.42 9.72
C GLU A 481 -21.93 -31.42 8.68
N ASP A 482 -22.97 -31.82 7.94
CA ASP A 482 -23.66 -30.99 6.95
C ASP A 482 -24.19 -29.66 7.53
N LEU A 483 -24.50 -29.60 8.83
CA LEU A 483 -24.94 -28.34 9.45
C LEU A 483 -23.86 -27.28 9.41
N PHE A 484 -22.60 -27.68 9.60
CA PHE A 484 -21.46 -26.78 9.61
C PHE A 484 -21.02 -26.44 8.20
N TYR A 485 -21.00 -27.43 7.30
CA TYR A 485 -20.73 -27.20 5.87
C TYR A 485 -21.74 -26.23 5.25
N ALA A 486 -23.03 -26.34 5.58
CA ALA A 486 -24.06 -25.44 5.05
C ALA A 486 -24.03 -24.01 5.65
N PHE A 487 -23.21 -23.74 6.67
CA PHE A 487 -23.16 -22.45 7.35
C PHE A 487 -21.82 -21.71 7.16
N PHE A 488 -20.74 -22.44 6.89
CA PHE A 488 -19.39 -21.92 6.70
C PHE A 488 -18.77 -22.46 5.38
N ASP A 489 -19.54 -22.45 4.29
CA ASP A 489 -19.23 -23.04 2.98
C ASP A 489 -18.11 -22.33 2.19
N GLU A 490 -17.64 -21.19 2.67
CA GLU A 490 -16.61 -20.37 2.02
C GLU A 490 -15.20 -21.00 2.09
N ILE A 491 -14.94 -21.95 3.00
CA ILE A 491 -13.64 -22.64 3.14
C ILE A 491 -13.82 -24.12 3.49
N ASP A 492 -13.45 -25.04 2.58
CA ASP A 492 -13.70 -26.50 2.68
C ASP A 492 -13.17 -27.19 3.96
N THR A 493 -12.13 -26.65 4.61
CA THR A 493 -11.44 -27.29 5.76
C THR A 493 -11.86 -26.76 7.14
N ILE A 494 -12.58 -25.64 7.20
CA ILE A 494 -12.97 -24.98 8.46
C ILE A 494 -14.19 -25.62 9.14
N PRO A 495 -15.27 -26.04 8.44
CA PRO A 495 -16.48 -26.57 9.06
C PRO A 495 -16.25 -27.68 10.10
N LEU A 496 -15.37 -28.64 9.79
CA LEU A 496 -15.05 -29.74 10.70
C LEU A 496 -14.25 -29.26 11.92
N VAL A 497 -13.28 -28.34 11.71
CA VAL A 497 -12.50 -27.74 12.80
C VAL A 497 -13.42 -27.02 13.79
N MET A 498 -14.38 -26.25 13.27
CA MET A 498 -15.39 -25.56 14.08
C MET A 498 -16.28 -26.53 14.84
N MET A 499 -16.79 -27.56 14.16
CA MET A 499 -17.67 -28.56 14.75
C MET A 499 -16.97 -29.30 15.88
N ASN A 500 -15.79 -29.89 15.61
CA ASN A 500 -15.06 -30.69 16.58
C ASN A 500 -14.60 -29.85 17.77
N TYR A 501 -14.14 -28.62 17.53
CA TYR A 501 -13.79 -27.73 18.64
C TYR A 501 -15.01 -27.30 19.46
N LEU A 502 -16.13 -26.97 18.82
CA LEU A 502 -17.38 -26.67 19.52
C LEU A 502 -17.86 -27.86 20.36
N PHE A 503 -17.72 -29.09 19.85
CA PHE A 503 -18.11 -30.30 20.59
C PHE A 503 -17.26 -30.47 21.86
N LEU A 504 -15.95 -30.21 21.79
CA LEU A 504 -15.08 -30.16 22.97
C LEU A 504 -15.54 -29.11 23.99
N LEU A 505 -15.90 -27.90 23.53
CA LEU A 505 -16.39 -26.83 24.41
C LEU A 505 -17.73 -27.21 25.07
N LEU A 506 -18.64 -27.84 24.32
CA LEU A 506 -19.92 -28.31 24.84
C LEU A 506 -19.73 -29.42 25.89
N LEU A 507 -18.84 -30.38 25.63
CA LEU A 507 -18.49 -31.44 26.60
C LEU A 507 -17.86 -30.84 27.87
N HIS A 508 -16.99 -29.83 27.72
CA HIS A 508 -16.39 -29.11 28.86
C HIS A 508 -17.45 -28.39 29.70
N SER A 509 -18.38 -27.68 29.06
CA SER A 509 -19.47 -26.99 29.75
C SER A 509 -20.49 -27.94 30.40
N GLY A 510 -20.66 -29.14 29.83
CA GLY A 510 -21.55 -30.18 30.34
C GLY A 510 -22.97 -29.67 30.58
N HIS A 511 -23.49 -29.77 31.80
CA HIS A 511 -24.85 -29.32 32.12
C HIS A 511 -24.97 -27.83 32.48
N GLN A 512 -23.86 -27.07 32.41
CA GLN A 512 -23.86 -25.65 32.74
C GLN A 512 -24.54 -24.81 31.65
N TRP A 513 -25.28 -23.80 32.08
CA TRP A 513 -25.87 -22.80 31.18
C TRP A 513 -24.83 -21.73 30.90
N THR A 514 -24.40 -21.65 29.64
CA THR A 514 -23.32 -20.76 29.21
C THR A 514 -23.81 -19.88 28.05
N PRO A 515 -23.48 -18.57 28.03
CA PRO A 515 -23.85 -17.69 26.93
C PRO A 515 -23.28 -18.17 25.60
N VAL A 516 -24.06 -18.06 24.52
CA VAL A 516 -23.59 -18.42 23.16
C VAL A 516 -22.34 -17.66 22.76
N ARG A 517 -22.25 -16.38 23.13
CA ARG A 517 -21.10 -15.53 22.86
C ARG A 517 -19.80 -16.07 23.44
N THR A 518 -19.85 -16.75 24.59
CA THR A 518 -18.66 -17.41 25.18
C THR A 518 -18.11 -18.48 24.23
N PHE A 519 -18.97 -19.33 23.67
CA PHE A 519 -18.53 -20.33 22.69
C PHE A 519 -18.04 -19.72 21.38
N ALA A 520 -18.67 -18.63 20.92
CA ALA A 520 -18.23 -17.90 19.73
C ALA A 520 -16.82 -17.33 19.90
N ILE A 521 -16.54 -16.75 21.07
CA ILE A 521 -15.23 -16.18 21.41
C ILE A 521 -14.15 -17.27 21.47
N GLU A 522 -14.42 -18.41 22.10
CA GLU A 522 -13.46 -19.51 22.14
C GLU A 522 -13.19 -20.10 20.75
N LEU A 523 -14.21 -20.21 19.90
CA LEU A 523 -14.05 -20.62 18.49
C LEU A 523 -13.23 -19.60 17.70
N LEU A 524 -13.51 -18.32 17.85
CA LEU A 524 -12.74 -17.25 17.21
C LEU A 524 -11.27 -17.31 17.62
N ARG A 525 -10.94 -17.55 18.90
CA ARG A 525 -9.54 -17.71 19.35
C ARG A 525 -8.78 -18.77 18.55
N LEU A 526 -9.45 -19.87 18.20
CA LEU A 526 -8.86 -20.95 17.40
C LEU A 526 -8.78 -20.59 15.91
N LEU A 527 -9.82 -19.95 15.37
CA LEU A 527 -10.01 -19.73 13.94
C LEU A 527 -9.45 -18.40 13.44
N PHE A 528 -9.10 -17.49 14.35
CA PHE A 528 -8.63 -16.14 14.03
C PHE A 528 -7.49 -16.10 13.02
N PRO A 529 -6.47 -16.99 13.07
CA PRO A 529 -5.43 -17.01 12.04
C PRO A 529 -6.00 -17.26 10.62
N TYR A 530 -7.01 -18.11 10.49
CA TYR A 530 -7.63 -18.48 9.21
C TYR A 530 -8.66 -17.46 8.72
N LEU A 531 -9.49 -16.93 9.62
CA LEU A 531 -10.51 -15.92 9.29
C LEU A 531 -9.88 -14.58 8.88
N LYS A 532 -8.71 -14.25 9.43
CA LYS A 532 -7.91 -13.09 9.02
C LYS A 532 -7.39 -13.20 7.58
N GLU A 533 -7.04 -14.40 7.12
CA GLU A 533 -6.56 -14.63 5.75
C GLU A 533 -7.63 -14.39 4.69
N ILE A 534 -8.91 -14.54 5.04
CA ILE A 534 -10.05 -14.30 4.14
C ILE A 534 -10.80 -12.98 4.41
N GLY A 535 -10.31 -12.14 5.31
CA GLY A 535 -10.90 -10.83 5.60
C GLY A 535 -12.20 -10.85 6.42
N ASP A 536 -12.51 -11.94 7.13
CA ASP A 536 -13.68 -12.08 8.03
C ASP A 536 -13.23 -12.00 9.51
N ASP A 537 -12.53 -10.91 9.88
CA ASP A 537 -11.92 -10.73 11.21
C ASP A 537 -12.79 -9.95 12.21
N ASP A 538 -14.02 -9.59 11.83
CA ASP A 538 -14.98 -8.92 12.72
C ASP A 538 -15.62 -9.93 13.71
N ALA A 539 -15.13 -9.89 14.94
CA ALA A 539 -15.59 -10.74 16.03
C ALA A 539 -17.10 -10.59 16.35
N ASP A 540 -17.68 -9.40 16.16
CA ASP A 540 -19.11 -9.16 16.41
C ASP A 540 -19.99 -9.71 15.29
N VAL A 541 -19.53 -9.59 14.04
CA VAL A 541 -20.20 -10.20 12.88
C VAL A 541 -20.16 -11.72 13.01
N PHE A 542 -19.01 -12.31 13.33
CA PHE A 542 -18.90 -13.74 13.56
C PHE A 542 -19.77 -14.21 14.73
N ALA A 543 -19.73 -13.52 15.88
CA ALA A 543 -20.54 -13.89 17.04
C ALA A 543 -22.04 -13.82 16.73
N THR A 544 -22.46 -12.85 15.91
CA THR A 544 -23.85 -12.71 15.45
C THR A 544 -24.24 -13.87 14.53
N ARG A 545 -23.41 -14.19 13.52
CA ARG A 545 -23.60 -15.33 12.61
C ARG A 545 -23.69 -16.63 13.40
N PHE A 546 -22.71 -16.90 14.26
CA PHE A 546 -22.66 -18.08 15.10
C PHE A 546 -23.89 -18.19 16.02
N SER A 547 -24.33 -17.08 16.61
CA SER A 547 -25.54 -17.03 17.42
C SER A 547 -26.81 -17.39 16.64
N GLU A 548 -26.92 -16.98 15.38
CA GLU A 548 -28.01 -17.40 14.50
C GLU A 548 -27.93 -18.89 14.17
N PHE A 549 -26.72 -19.40 13.87
CA PHE A 549 -26.47 -20.82 13.61
C PHE A 549 -26.93 -21.69 14.77
N VAL A 550 -26.49 -21.39 15.98
CA VAL A 550 -26.87 -22.10 17.21
C VAL A 550 -28.39 -22.14 17.36
N TYR A 551 -29.06 -21.00 17.19
CA TYR A 551 -30.50 -20.90 17.40
C TYR A 551 -31.34 -21.59 16.30
N ARG A 552 -30.91 -21.49 15.03
CA ARG A 552 -31.67 -21.98 13.87
C ARG A 552 -31.35 -23.43 13.51
N LYS A 553 -30.11 -23.87 13.73
CA LYS A 553 -29.59 -25.18 13.30
C LYS A 553 -29.33 -26.11 14.48
N LEU A 554 -28.40 -25.78 15.38
CA LEU A 554 -28.02 -26.70 16.46
C LEU A 554 -29.17 -27.00 17.42
N ARG A 555 -29.98 -26.00 17.75
CA ARG A 555 -31.19 -26.20 18.58
C ARG A 555 -32.23 -27.07 17.89
N THR A 556 -32.45 -26.90 16.59
CA THR A 556 -33.49 -27.66 15.86
C THR A 556 -33.08 -29.11 15.61
N HIS A 557 -31.77 -29.38 15.56
CA HIS A 557 -31.18 -30.72 15.50
C HIS A 557 -30.89 -31.29 16.90
N ALA A 558 -31.49 -30.72 17.94
CA ALA A 558 -31.37 -31.15 19.33
C ALA A 558 -29.93 -31.26 19.86
N VAL A 559 -28.92 -30.63 19.25
CA VAL A 559 -27.53 -30.62 19.74
C VAL A 559 -27.43 -29.83 21.05
N VAL A 560 -28.12 -28.68 21.10
CA VAL A 560 -28.18 -27.81 22.28
C VAL A 560 -29.61 -27.45 22.63
N GLU A 561 -29.86 -27.17 23.91
CA GLU A 561 -31.10 -26.55 24.36
C GLU A 561 -30.86 -25.10 24.82
N VAL A 562 -31.92 -24.29 24.72
CA VAL A 562 -31.88 -22.85 25.02
C VAL A 562 -32.70 -22.60 26.28
N ARG A 563 -32.12 -21.88 27.26
CA ARG A 563 -32.69 -21.71 28.61
C ARG A 563 -34.08 -21.06 28.59
N ALA A 564 -34.25 -20.05 27.76
CA ALA A 564 -35.52 -19.34 27.55
C ALA A 564 -35.54 -18.75 26.14
N ARG A 565 -36.73 -18.47 25.60
CA ARG A 565 -36.85 -17.86 24.26
C ARG A 565 -36.13 -16.50 24.24
N PRO A 566 -35.05 -16.34 23.45
CA PRO A 566 -34.27 -15.11 23.45
C PRO A 566 -34.96 -14.00 22.65
N SER A 567 -34.73 -12.76 23.06
CA SER A 567 -35.13 -11.55 22.32
C SER A 567 -34.32 -11.41 21.01
N ALA A 568 -34.70 -10.46 20.16
CA ALA A 568 -33.92 -10.13 18.97
C ALA A 568 -32.51 -9.66 19.35
N ASP A 569 -32.39 -8.78 20.35
CA ASP A 569 -31.10 -8.26 20.82
C ASP A 569 -30.22 -9.35 21.45
N GLN A 570 -30.82 -10.28 22.21
CA GLN A 570 -30.05 -11.40 22.78
C GLN A 570 -29.52 -12.33 21.69
N LYS A 571 -30.27 -12.52 20.59
CA LYS A 571 -29.79 -13.27 19.43
C LYS A 571 -28.71 -12.51 18.69
N PHE A 572 -28.89 -11.22 18.47
CA PHE A 572 -27.89 -10.39 17.81
C PHE A 572 -26.56 -10.41 18.58
N TRP A 573 -26.60 -10.18 19.89
CA TRP A 573 -25.38 -10.15 20.71
C TRP A 573 -24.89 -11.52 21.19
N GLY A 574 -25.63 -12.61 20.95
CA GLY A 574 -25.26 -13.95 21.45
C GLY A 574 -25.31 -14.11 22.97
N THR A 575 -26.06 -13.26 23.69
CA THR A 575 -26.06 -13.20 25.17
C THR A 575 -27.10 -14.11 25.85
N TYR A 576 -27.72 -15.03 25.10
CA TYR A 576 -28.61 -16.04 25.67
C TYR A 576 -27.86 -17.32 26.02
N ASP A 577 -28.36 -18.04 27.03
CA ASP A 577 -27.70 -19.25 27.53
C ASP A 577 -28.12 -20.50 26.78
N ILE A 578 -27.14 -21.35 26.48
CA ILE A 578 -27.31 -22.70 25.95
C ILE A 578 -26.61 -23.72 26.83
N ARG A 579 -26.97 -24.98 26.64
CA ARG A 579 -26.21 -26.15 27.10
C ARG A 579 -26.44 -27.34 26.16
N PRO A 580 -25.53 -28.31 26.09
CA PRO A 580 -25.76 -29.54 25.34
C PRO A 580 -26.98 -30.31 25.86
N THR A 581 -27.69 -30.98 24.95
CA THR A 581 -28.83 -31.82 25.32
C THR A 581 -28.38 -33.21 25.79
N GLN A 582 -29.33 -33.99 26.31
CA GLN A 582 -29.11 -35.41 26.59
C GLN A 582 -28.76 -36.21 25.32
N PHE A 583 -29.25 -35.80 24.14
CA PHE A 583 -28.87 -36.43 22.87
C PHE A 583 -27.37 -36.27 22.63
N PHE A 584 -26.86 -35.03 22.67
CA PHE A 584 -25.44 -34.75 22.42
C PHE A 584 -24.52 -35.51 23.40
N LEU A 585 -24.85 -35.49 24.69
CA LEU A 585 -24.06 -36.17 25.73
C LEU A 585 -24.12 -37.70 25.67
N THR A 586 -25.13 -38.26 24.97
CA THR A 586 -25.21 -39.70 24.70
C THR A 586 -24.44 -40.05 23.43
N LEU A 587 -24.46 -39.14 22.44
CA LEU A 587 -23.81 -39.31 21.15
C LEU A 587 -22.28 -39.23 21.25
N VAL A 588 -21.76 -38.22 21.94
CA VAL A 588 -20.34 -37.87 21.95
C VAL A 588 -19.77 -38.00 23.35
N GLN A 589 -18.68 -38.75 23.50
CA GLN A 589 -17.90 -38.82 24.73
C GLN A 589 -16.43 -38.48 24.42
N LYS A 590 -15.78 -37.68 25.26
CA LYS A 590 -14.36 -37.38 25.10
C LYS A 590 -13.52 -38.62 25.42
N LEU A 591 -12.58 -38.98 24.55
CA LEU A 591 -11.64 -40.10 24.73
C LEU A 591 -10.50 -39.78 25.70
#